data_AF-A0A3L7PTM3-F1
#
_entry.id   AF-A0A3L7PTM3-F1
#
_cell.length_a   1.000
_cell.length_b   1.000
_cell.length_c   1.000
_cell.angle_alpha   90.00
_cell.angle_beta   90.00
_cell.angle_gamma   90.00
#
_symmetry.space_group_name_H-M   'P 1'
#
loop_
_entity.id
_entity.type
_entity.pdbx_description
1 polymer ?
#
loop_
_entity_poly.entity_id
_entity_poly.type
_entity_poly.pdbx_seq_one_letter_code
_entity_poly.pdbx_strand_id
1 'polypeptide(L)' 'MRVAVIGGGINGVMSAWELAKTGHQVTLFERHTLMGATSSASTKLLHGGLRYLEQG' A
#
# COMPACT_ATOMS: atom_id res chain seq x y z
N MET A 1 -8.37 -15.61 -10.95
CA MET A 1 -7.41 -15.03 -11.91
C MET A 1 -6.03 -15.00 -11.27
N ARG A 2 -4.96 -14.91 -12.07
CA ARG A 2 -3.60 -14.67 -11.57
C ARG A 2 -3.27 -13.19 -11.66
N VAL A 3 -2.77 -12.59 -10.59
CA VAL A 3 -2.48 -11.15 -10.52
C VAL A 3 -1.07 -10.92 -9.99
N ALA A 4 -0.32 -10.06 -10.68
CA ALA A 4 0.97 -9.57 -10.21
C ALA A 4 0.80 -8.15 -9.67
N VAL A 5 1.28 -7.91 -8.44
CA VAL A 5 1.34 -6.57 -7.85
C VAL A 5 2.81 -6.17 -7.73
N ILE A 6 3.17 -5.01 -8.27
CA ILE A 6 4.55 -4.51 -8.27
C ILE A 6 4.67 -3.33 -7.29
N GLY A 7 5.56 -3.46 -6.31
CA GLY A 7 5.80 -2.49 -5.24
C GLY A 7 5.20 -2.93 -3.91
N GLY A 8 6.06 -3.16 -2.92
CA GLY A 8 5.75 -3.61 -1.56
C GLY A 8 5.57 -2.47 -0.54
N GLY A 9 5.16 -1.29 -0.99
CA GLY A 9 4.68 -0.22 -0.10
C GLY A 9 3.26 -0.51 0.42
N ILE A 10 2.73 0.38 1.27
CA ILE A 10 1.41 0.19 1.93
C ILE A 10 0.28 -0.08 0.93
N ASN A 11 0.25 0.64 -0.19
CA ASN A 11 -0.78 0.47 -1.21
C ASN A 11 -0.69 -0.90 -1.88
N GLY A 12 0.51 -1.30 -2.31
CA GLY A 12 0.70 -2.59 -3.00
C GLY A 12 0.43 -3.80 -2.11
N VAL A 13 0.86 -3.75 -0.85
CA VAL A 13 0.56 -4.81 0.13
C VAL A 13 -0.94 -4.95 0.35
N MET A 14 -1.66 -3.83 0.53
CA MET A 14 -3.11 -3.87 0.77
C MET A 14 -3.90 -4.29 -0.46
N SER A 15 -3.50 -3.85 -1.66
CA SER A 15 -4.09 -4.34 -2.91
C SER A 15 -3.88 -5.85 -3.08
N ALA A 16 -2.67 -6.35 -2.81
CA ALA A 16 -2.38 -7.77 -2.91
C ALA A 16 -3.19 -8.59 -1.90
N TRP A 17 -3.32 -8.09 -0.67
CA TRP A 17 -4.11 -8.72 0.39
C TRP A 17 -5.60 -8.80 0.04
N GLU A 18 -6.18 -7.70 -0.44
CA GLU A 18 -7.59 -7.67 -0.79
C GLU A 18 -7.89 -8.61 -1.97
N LEU A 19 -7.05 -8.61 -3.01
CA LEU A 19 -7.18 -9.52 -4.14
C LEU A 19 -7.02 -11.00 -3.73
N ALA A 20 -6.13 -11.29 -2.79
CA ALA A 20 -5.97 -12.64 -2.26
C ALA A 20 -7.21 -13.07 -1.48
N LYS A 21 -7.78 -12.18 -0.66
CA LYS A 21 -9.03 -12.40 0.07
C LYS A 21 -10.22 -12.68 -0.83
N THR A 22 -10.27 -12.08 -2.02
CA THR A 22 -11.33 -12.32 -3.01
C THR A 22 -11.09 -13.53 -3.90
N GLY A 23 -10.10 -14.38 -3.58
CA GLY A 23 -9.89 -15.68 -4.24
C GLY A 23 -9.00 -15.63 -5.49
N HIS A 24 -8.23 -14.56 -5.68
CA HIS A 24 -7.23 -14.50 -6.74
C HIS A 24 -5.90 -15.11 -6.29
N GLN A 25 -5.16 -15.69 -7.23
CA GLN A 25 -3.78 -16.10 -7.01
C GLN A 25 -2.89 -14.88 -7.24
N VAL A 26 -2.36 -14.30 -6.16
CA VAL A 26 -1.62 -13.04 -6.20
C VAL A 26 -0.14 -13.28 -5.92
N THR A 27 0.73 -12.63 -6.68
CA THR A 27 2.17 -12.55 -6.39
C THR A 27 2.56 -11.08 -6.24
N LEU A 28 3.12 -10.73 -5.08
CA LEU A 28 3.65 -9.40 -4.79
C LEU A 28 5.15 -9.38 -5.03
N PHE A 29 5.64 -8.40 -5.78
CA PHE A 29 7.05 -8.18 -6.04
C PHE A 29 7.51 -6.89 -5.37
N GLU A 30 8.59 -6.95 -4.60
CA GLU A 30 9.28 -5.79 -4.03
C GLU A 30 10.78 -5.90 -4.37
N ARG A 31 11.40 -4.79 -4.75
CA ARG A 31 12.81 -4.75 -5.14
C ARG A 31 13.74 -4.87 -3.94
N HIS A 32 13.33 -4.32 -2.80
CA HIS A 32 14.11 -4.25 -1.58
C HIS A 32 13.35 -4.88 -0.40
N THR A 33 13.26 -4.16 0.71
CA THR A 33 12.51 -4.58 1.89
C THR A 33 11.08 -4.06 1.80
N LEU A 34 10.11 -4.92 2.14
CA LEU A 34 8.71 -4.51 2.28
C LEU A 34 8.61 -3.26 3.16
N MET A 35 7.73 -2.34 2.77
CA MET A 35 7.49 -1.06 3.46
C MET A 35 8.72 -0.14 3.55
N GLY A 36 9.84 -0.46 2.89
CA GLY A 36 11.14 0.21 3.11
C GLY A 36 11.26 1.65 2.61
N ALA A 37 10.48 2.06 1.60
CA ALA A 37 10.54 3.40 0.98
C ALA A 37 9.57 4.40 1.65
N THR A 38 8.78 5.17 0.90
CA THR A 38 7.88 6.21 1.42
C THR A 38 6.96 5.73 2.56
N SER A 39 6.56 4.46 2.54
CA SER A 39 5.73 3.88 3.60
C SER A 39 6.43 3.82 4.98
N SER A 40 7.77 3.78 5.05
CA SER A 40 8.53 3.91 6.30
C SER A 40 8.79 5.37 6.67
N ALA A 41 8.83 6.25 5.67
CA ALA A 41 9.18 7.67 5.79
C ALA A 41 7.97 8.61 5.98
N SER A 42 6.86 8.11 6.54
CA SER A 42 5.73 8.95 6.93
C SER A 42 5.93 9.58 8.30
N THR A 43 5.10 10.58 8.63
CA THR A 43 4.94 11.13 9.98
C THR A 43 4.34 10.12 10.97
N LYS A 44 3.90 8.95 10.49
CA LYS A 44 3.29 7.88 11.30
C LYS A 44 2.04 8.34 12.06
N LEU A 45 1.30 9.27 11.45
CA LEU A 45 0.02 9.75 11.95
C LEU A 45 -1.10 9.22 11.07
N LEU A 46 -2.12 8.64 11.70
CA LEU A 46 -3.39 8.37 11.05
C LEU A 46 -4.27 9.60 11.27
N HIS A 47 -4.45 10.41 10.24
CA HIS A 47 -5.20 11.66 10.34
C HIS A 47 -6.04 11.91 9.08
N GLY A 48 -7.17 12.61 9.25
CA GLY A 48 -8.05 13.02 8.14
C GLY A 48 -7.57 14.25 7.36
N GLY A 49 -6.37 14.76 7.67
CA GLY A 49 -5.83 15.92 6.95
C GLY A 49 -6.44 17.26 7.31
N LEU A 50 -6.54 17.61 8.61
CA LEU A 50 -7.19 18.86 9.07
C LEU A 50 -6.75 20.12 8.31
N ARG A 51 -5.43 20.24 8.02
CA ARG A 51 -4.87 21.36 7.23
C ARG A 51 -5.49 21.48 5.83
N TYR A 52 -5.95 20.38 5.24
CA TYR A 52 -6.53 20.40 3.89
C TYR A 52 -7.92 21.02 3.85
N LEU A 53 -8.61 21.19 4.99
CA LEU A 53 -9.90 21.89 5.04
C LEU A 53 -9.79 23.39 4.71
N GLU A 54 -8.61 23.98 4.93
CA GLU A 54 -8.36 25.40 4.60
C GLU A 54 -8.26 25.65 3.09
N GLN A 55 -8.14 24.60 2.28
CA GLN A 55 -7.96 24.66 0.82
C GLN A 55 -9.26 24.34 0.05
N GLY A 56 -10.34 24.03 0.77
CA GLY A 56 -11.65 23.67 0.21
C GLY A 56 -12.60 24.85 0.01
#